data_AF-T1AF87-F1
#
_entry.id   AF-T1AF87-F1
#
_cell.length_a   1.000
_cell.length_b   1.000
_cell.length_c   1.000
_cell.angle_alpha   90.00
_cell.angle_beta   90.00
_cell.angle_gamma   90.00
#
_symmetry.space_group_name_H-M   'P 1'
#
loop_
_entity.id
_entity.type
_entity.pdbx_description
1 polymer ?
#
loop_
_entity_poly.entity_id
_entity_poly.type
_entity_poly.pdbx_seq_one_letter_code
_entity_poly.pdbx_strand_id
1 'polypeptide(L)'
;LILHTLREEVVPLYYQRGPQGHSTEWVRRAKQAMMTVIPRFNMQRVLRDYTDKLYRRATEQYARLAHEQYSGARQLAEWKQRVRQAWSRIDLRLIEAASAEITRDRNLRMRVAVSLAGLQPGDVRVEFVARRLLPQAATDAPAAVLVR
;
A
#
# COMPACT_ATOMS: atom_id res chain seq x y z
N LEU A 1 -3.93 -17.86 13.63
CA LEU A 1 -3.88 -18.29 12.21
C LEU A 1 -2.63 -19.11 11.91
N ILE A 2 -1.40 -18.58 11.97
CA ILE A 2 -0.18 -19.38 11.68
C ILE A 2 0.07 -20.52 12.68
N LEU A 3 -0.03 -20.25 13.98
CA LEU A 3 0.24 -21.26 15.02
C LEU A 3 -0.73 -22.45 14.95
N HIS A 4 -1.99 -22.20 14.60
CA HIS A 4 -3.01 -23.23 14.46
C HIS A 4 -2.68 -24.18 13.30
N THR A 5 -2.37 -23.64 12.11
CA THR A 5 -1.91 -24.44 10.97
C THR A 5 -0.64 -25.23 11.30
N LEU A 6 0.29 -24.66 12.07
CA LEU A 6 1.49 -25.37 12.48
C LEU A 6 1.16 -26.58 13.36
N ARG A 7 0.33 -26.40 14.39
CA ARG A 7 0.01 -27.44 15.36
C ARG A 7 -0.90 -28.53 14.79
N GLU A 8 -1.97 -28.13 14.11
CA GLU A 8 -3.02 -29.07 13.70
C GLU A 8 -2.74 -29.73 12.35
N GLU A 9 -1.96 -29.09 11.46
CA GLU A 9 -1.69 -29.62 10.13
C GLU A 9 -0.21 -30.00 9.93
N VAL A 10 0.72 -29.09 10.20
CA VAL A 10 2.13 -29.28 9.81
C VAL A 10 2.84 -30.31 10.70
N VAL A 11 2.69 -30.20 12.02
CA VAL A 11 3.35 -31.10 12.97
C VAL A 11 2.88 -32.55 12.81
N PRO A 12 1.57 -32.87 12.79
CA PRO A 12 1.11 -34.24 12.59
C PRO A 12 1.57 -34.82 11.25
N LEU A 13 1.47 -34.04 10.18
CA LEU A 13 1.86 -34.46 8.83
C LEU A 13 3.36 -34.80 8.73
N TYR A 14 4.22 -34.03 9.41
CA TYR A 14 5.67 -34.25 9.41
C TYR A 14 6.05 -35.54 10.15
N TYR A 15 5.42 -35.83 11.29
CA TYR A 15 5.73 -37.00 12.11
C TYR A 15 5.03 -38.29 11.68
N GLN A 16 4.08 -38.24 10.74
CA GLN A 16 3.45 -39.42 10.13
C GLN A 16 4.41 -40.16 9.17
N ARG A 17 5.48 -40.74 9.73
CA ARG A 17 6.53 -41.42 8.97
C ARG A 17 6.07 -42.82 8.56
N GLY A 18 6.13 -43.10 7.26
CA GLY A 18 5.87 -44.43 6.73
C GLY A 18 7.09 -45.37 6.84
N PRO A 19 7.01 -46.58 6.28
CA PRO A 19 8.08 -47.60 6.33
C PRO A 19 9.43 -47.12 5.79
N GLN A 20 9.43 -46.08 4.93
CA GLN A 20 10.62 -45.47 4.33
C GLN A 20 11.24 -44.35 5.20
N GLY A 21 10.81 -44.21 6.45
CA GLY A 21 11.38 -43.27 7.41
C GLY A 21 10.94 -41.80 7.24
N HIS A 22 10.06 -41.51 6.29
CA HIS A 22 9.54 -40.15 6.04
C HIS A 22 8.04 -40.15 5.70
N SER A 23 7.42 -38.98 5.81
CA SER A 23 6.02 -38.77 5.41
C SER A 23 5.93 -38.41 3.93
N THR A 24 5.30 -39.27 3.12
CA THR A 24 5.12 -39.03 1.68
C THR A 24 4.29 -37.77 1.42
N GLU A 25 3.24 -37.55 2.21
CA GLU A 25 2.38 -36.36 2.08
C GLU A 25 3.10 -35.07 2.50
N TRP A 26 3.99 -35.13 3.50
CA TRP A 26 4.87 -34.01 3.82
C TRP A 26 5.79 -33.65 2.64
N VAL A 27 6.43 -34.65 2.02
CA VAL A 27 7.30 -34.44 0.85
C VAL A 27 6.50 -33.85 -0.32
N ARG A 28 5.27 -34.34 -0.56
CA ARG A 28 4.38 -33.79 -1.59
C ARG A 28 4.04 -32.32 -1.33
N ARG A 29 3.67 -31.97 -0.09
CA ARG A 29 3.35 -30.60 0.32
C ARG A 29 4.57 -29.68 0.21
N ALA A 30 5.76 -30.14 0.61
CA ALA A 30 7.01 -29.42 0.46
C ALA A 30 7.35 -29.15 -1.01
N LYS A 31 7.22 -30.15 -1.89
CA LYS A 31 7.42 -29.97 -3.35
C LYS A 31 6.44 -28.97 -3.94
N GLN A 32 5.16 -29.03 -3.56
CA GLN A 32 4.15 -28.05 -3.98
C GLN A 32 4.49 -26.64 -3.51
N ALA A 33 4.95 -26.49 -2.27
CA ALA A 33 5.40 -25.20 -1.75
C ALA A 33 6.61 -24.69 -2.54
N MET A 34 7.61 -25.52 -2.84
CA MET A 34 8.74 -25.14 -3.66
C MET A 34 8.30 -24.65 -5.05
N MET A 35 7.42 -25.39 -5.74
CA MET A 35 6.91 -25.03 -7.06
C MET A 35 6.13 -23.71 -7.08
N THR A 36 5.41 -23.39 -6.00
CA THR A 36 4.55 -22.19 -5.95
C THR A 36 5.24 -20.97 -5.34
N VAL A 37 6.12 -21.18 -4.34
CA VAL A 37 6.78 -20.13 -3.56
C VAL A 37 8.08 -19.68 -4.21
N ILE A 38 8.96 -20.60 -4.64
CA ILE A 38 10.30 -20.23 -5.14
C ILE A 38 10.23 -19.26 -6.33
N PRO A 39 9.38 -19.45 -7.35
CA PRO A 39 9.27 -18.49 -8.46
C PRO A 39 8.82 -17.09 -7.98
N ARG A 40 8.10 -17.03 -6.86
CA ARG A 40 7.56 -15.82 -6.26
C ARG A 40 8.37 -15.31 -5.06
N PHE A 41 9.43 -15.96 -4.63
CA PHE A 41 10.20 -15.53 -3.45
C PHE A 41 11.64 -16.00 -3.62
N ASN A 42 12.32 -15.45 -4.62
CA ASN A 42 13.73 -15.70 -4.88
C ASN A 42 14.52 -14.40 -4.98
N MET A 43 15.82 -14.49 -4.68
CA MET A 43 16.72 -13.35 -4.68
C MET A 43 16.96 -12.77 -6.07
N GLN A 44 16.85 -13.57 -7.13
CA GLN A 44 16.97 -13.06 -8.49
C GLN A 44 15.86 -12.06 -8.82
N ARG A 45 14.61 -12.33 -8.41
CA ARG A 45 13.51 -11.38 -8.57
C ARG A 45 13.72 -10.14 -7.70
N VAL A 46 14.10 -10.31 -6.43
CA VAL A 46 14.37 -9.18 -5.54
C VAL A 46 15.43 -8.26 -6.15
N LEU A 47 16.55 -8.82 -6.61
CA LEU A 47 17.63 -8.05 -7.24
C LEU A 47 17.14 -7.34 -8.50
N ARG A 48 16.41 -8.03 -9.39
CA ARG A 48 15.83 -7.44 -10.59
C ARG A 48 14.91 -6.27 -10.25
N ASP A 49 14.00 -6.47 -9.30
CA ASP A 49 13.06 -5.44 -8.86
C ASP A 49 13.79 -4.22 -8.28
N TYR A 50 14.82 -4.43 -7.46
CA TYR A 50 15.62 -3.35 -6.89
C TYR A 50 16.37 -2.58 -7.99
N THR A 51 17.01 -3.28 -8.92
CA THR A 51 17.72 -2.65 -10.04
C THR A 51 16.75 -1.85 -10.92
N ASP A 52 15.62 -2.45 -11.32
CA ASP A 52 14.73 -1.85 -12.32
C ASP A 52 13.81 -0.78 -11.75
N LYS A 53 13.34 -0.95 -10.52
CA LYS A 53 12.34 -0.07 -9.89
C LYS A 53 12.97 0.99 -9.00
N LEU A 54 14.14 0.73 -8.44
CA LEU A 54 14.80 1.66 -7.52
C LEU A 54 16.06 2.28 -8.17
N TYR A 55 17.10 1.49 -8.42
CA TYR A 55 18.40 2.05 -8.84
C TYR A 55 18.34 2.72 -10.20
N ARG A 56 17.80 2.05 -11.22
CA ARG A 56 17.66 2.64 -12.56
C ARG A 56 16.82 3.91 -12.54
N ARG A 57 15.69 3.90 -11.82
CA ARG A 57 14.82 5.07 -11.66
C ARG A 57 15.53 6.22 -10.93
N ALA A 58 16.30 5.92 -9.89
CA ALA A 58 17.08 6.92 -9.17
C ALA A 58 18.15 7.55 -10.06
N THR A 59 18.84 6.74 -10.88
CA THR A 59 19.83 7.23 -11.85
C THR A 59 19.20 8.11 -12.93
N GLU A 60 18.06 7.70 -13.49
CA GLU A 60 17.28 8.50 -14.46
C GLU A 60 16.88 9.86 -13.86
N GLN A 61 16.40 9.87 -12.61
CA GLN A 61 16.02 11.09 -11.92
C GLN A 61 17.22 11.98 -11.57
N TYR A 62 18.33 11.38 -11.15
CA TYR A 62 19.58 12.11 -10.92
C TYR A 62 20.04 12.82 -12.20
N ALA A 63 20.10 12.10 -13.32
CA ALA A 63 20.49 12.67 -14.60
C ALA A 63 19.60 13.86 -15.00
N ARG A 64 18.28 13.73 -14.81
CA ARG A 64 17.32 14.81 -15.06
C ARG A 64 17.56 16.02 -14.15
N LEU A 65 17.81 15.80 -12.86
CA LEU A 65 17.99 16.88 -11.90
C LEU A 65 19.37 17.54 -11.98
N ALA A 66 20.39 16.82 -12.46
CA ALA A 66 21.76 17.31 -12.64
C ALA A 66 21.95 18.09 -13.95
N HIS A 67 21.03 17.96 -14.90
CA HIS A 67 21.02 18.74 -16.14
C HIS A 67 21.07 20.25 -15.84
N GLU A 68 21.64 21.04 -16.76
CA GLU A 68 21.74 22.51 -16.66
C GLU A 68 22.24 23.00 -15.28
N GLN A 69 23.43 22.53 -14.88
CA GLN A 69 24.07 22.95 -13.62
C GLN A 69 23.14 22.82 -12.39
N TYR A 70 22.38 21.72 -12.34
CA TYR A 70 21.42 21.41 -11.27
C TYR A 70 20.22 22.37 -11.17
N SER A 71 19.80 23.01 -12.27
CA SER A 71 18.65 23.93 -12.29
C SER A 71 17.37 23.28 -11.76
N GLY A 72 17.05 22.07 -12.24
CA GLY A 72 15.89 21.30 -11.80
C GLY A 72 15.94 20.91 -10.32
N ALA A 73 17.13 20.62 -9.79
CA ALA A 73 17.30 20.33 -8.36
C ALA A 73 17.03 21.56 -7.48
N ARG A 74 17.50 22.74 -7.90
CA ARG A 74 17.23 24.01 -7.19
C ARG A 74 15.75 24.36 -7.20
N GLN A 75 15.10 24.30 -8.36
CA GLN A 75 13.65 24.54 -8.48
C GLN A 75 12.84 23.57 -7.60
N LEU A 76 13.20 22.30 -7.59
CA LEU A 76 12.55 21.30 -6.74
C LEU A 76 12.76 21.57 -5.25
N ALA A 77 13.95 22.01 -4.84
CA ALA A 77 14.27 22.34 -3.46
C ALA A 77 13.46 23.57 -2.98
N GLU A 78 13.41 24.62 -3.79
CA GLU A 78 12.62 25.83 -3.53
C GLU A 78 11.13 25.50 -3.43
N TRP A 79 10.60 24.70 -4.37
CA TRP A 79 9.22 24.21 -4.32
C TRP A 79 8.94 23.42 -3.04
N LYS A 80 9.80 22.45 -2.68
CA LYS A 80 9.64 21.68 -1.43
C LYS A 80 9.64 22.57 -0.20
N GLN A 81 10.50 23.61 -0.17
CA GLN A 81 10.54 24.57 0.93
C GLN A 81 9.23 25.36 1.04
N ARG A 82 8.72 25.89 -0.08
CA ARG A 82 7.42 26.60 -0.12
C ARG A 82 6.29 25.70 0.39
N VAL A 83 6.22 24.45 -0.09
CA VAL A 83 5.19 23.49 0.34
C VAL A 83 5.29 23.21 1.84
N ARG A 84 6.48 22.92 2.38
CA ARG A 84 6.67 22.66 3.82
C ARG A 84 6.23 23.83 4.70
N GLN A 85 6.51 25.06 4.27
CA GLN A 85 6.11 26.28 4.99
C GLN A 85 4.61 26.57 4.91
N ALA A 86 3.95 26.15 3.83
CA ALA A 86 2.52 26.35 3.64
C ALA A 86 1.67 25.20 4.23
N TRP A 87 2.23 24.00 4.36
CA TRP A 87 1.48 22.77 4.64
C TRP A 87 0.59 22.83 5.88
N SER A 88 1.09 23.37 6.99
CA SER A 88 0.33 23.51 8.24
C SER A 88 -0.82 24.51 8.17
N ARG A 89 -0.86 25.35 7.13
CA ARG A 89 -1.88 26.38 6.90
C ARG A 89 -2.89 25.97 5.83
N ILE A 90 -2.68 24.83 5.16
CA ILE A 90 -3.66 24.29 4.22
C ILE A 90 -4.87 23.82 5.02
N ASP A 91 -6.03 24.32 4.66
CA ASP A 91 -7.31 23.97 5.30
C ASP A 91 -8.28 23.40 4.26
N LEU A 92 -9.05 22.39 4.66
CA LEU A 92 -10.09 21.81 3.83
C LEU A 92 -11.43 21.99 4.53
N ARG A 93 -12.36 22.63 3.84
CA ARG A 93 -13.73 22.83 4.31
C ARG A 93 -14.70 22.09 3.39
N LEU A 94 -15.45 21.16 3.95
CA LEU A 94 -16.56 20.53 3.25
C LEU A 94 -17.66 21.57 3.02
N ILE A 95 -18.02 21.79 1.76
CA ILE A 95 -19.11 22.70 1.36
C ILE A 95 -20.39 21.87 1.18
N GLU A 96 -20.30 20.76 0.48
CA GLU A 96 -21.42 19.88 0.17
C GLU A 96 -21.01 18.45 0.46
N ALA A 97 -21.66 17.85 1.46
CA ALA A 97 -21.45 16.46 1.84
C ALA A 97 -22.04 15.53 0.77
N ALA A 98 -21.28 14.48 0.48
CA ALA A 98 -21.75 13.38 -0.34
C ALA A 98 -22.80 12.55 0.43
N SER A 99 -23.87 12.11 -0.25
CA SER A 99 -24.86 11.20 0.36
C SER A 99 -24.17 9.92 0.84
N ALA A 100 -24.45 9.52 2.09
CA ALA A 100 -23.93 8.27 2.67
C ALA A 100 -24.53 7.02 1.98
N GLU A 101 -25.70 7.18 1.38
CA GLU A 101 -26.38 6.15 0.60
C GLU A 101 -26.32 6.51 -0.88
N ILE A 102 -25.72 5.62 -1.66
CA ILE A 102 -25.56 5.79 -3.10
C ILE A 102 -26.21 4.58 -3.77
N THR A 103 -27.30 4.83 -4.50
CA THR A 103 -27.90 3.84 -5.40
C THR A 103 -26.99 3.68 -6.62
N ARG A 104 -26.90 2.47 -7.20
CA ARG A 104 -25.95 2.13 -8.30
C ARG A 104 -26.02 3.06 -9.52
N ASP A 105 -27.11 3.81 -9.67
CA ASP A 105 -27.42 4.70 -10.78
C ASP A 105 -27.10 6.19 -10.50
N ARG A 106 -26.62 6.56 -9.30
CA ARG A 106 -26.31 7.95 -8.93
C ARG A 106 -24.83 8.22 -8.75
N ASN A 107 -24.40 9.37 -9.26
CA ASN A 107 -23.05 9.91 -9.04
C ASN A 107 -22.92 10.49 -7.63
N LEU A 108 -21.79 10.20 -6.97
CA LEU A 108 -21.42 10.86 -5.72
C LEU A 108 -20.93 12.28 -6.02
N ARG A 109 -21.69 13.29 -5.61
CA ARG A 109 -21.27 14.69 -5.68
C ARG A 109 -20.82 15.14 -4.28
N MET A 110 -19.59 15.65 -4.21
CA MET A 110 -19.03 16.25 -3.01
C MET A 110 -18.32 17.53 -3.44
N ARG A 111 -18.46 18.60 -2.64
CA ARG A 111 -17.74 19.86 -2.87
C ARG A 111 -16.92 20.19 -1.64
N VAL A 112 -15.64 20.46 -1.84
CA VAL A 112 -14.70 20.85 -0.79
C VAL A 112 -14.03 22.15 -1.23
N ALA A 113 -14.02 23.16 -0.37
CA ALA A 113 -13.15 24.31 -0.49
C ALA A 113 -11.78 23.95 0.10
N VAL A 114 -10.71 24.24 -0.64
CA VAL A 114 -9.35 24.07 -0.15
C VAL A 114 -8.68 25.44 -0.11
N SER A 115 -8.23 25.84 1.06
CA SER A 115 -7.36 27.01 1.24
C SER A 115 -5.92 26.56 1.03
N LEU A 116 -5.28 27.02 -0.04
CA LEU A 116 -3.93 26.59 -0.44
C LEU A 116 -2.79 27.36 0.25
N ALA A 117 -3.11 28.35 1.10
CA ALA A 117 -2.13 29.12 1.87
C ALA A 117 -0.94 29.66 1.05
N GLY A 118 -1.19 30.09 -0.19
CA GLY A 118 -0.19 30.64 -1.11
C GLY A 118 0.45 29.62 -2.07
N LEU A 119 0.05 28.34 -2.02
CA LEU A 119 0.40 27.34 -3.02
C LEU A 119 -0.48 27.46 -4.27
N GLN A 120 0.07 27.05 -5.41
CA GLN A 120 -0.69 26.97 -6.65
C GLN A 120 -1.54 25.69 -6.69
N PRO A 121 -2.66 25.66 -7.42
CA PRO A 121 -3.46 24.43 -7.57
C PRO A 121 -2.65 23.23 -8.10
N GLY A 122 -1.61 23.47 -8.91
CA GLY A 122 -0.72 22.41 -9.40
C GLY A 122 0.27 21.86 -8.35
N ASP A 123 0.44 22.53 -7.21
CA ASP A 123 1.33 22.10 -6.13
C ASP A 123 0.67 21.06 -5.21
N VAL A 124 -0.66 20.90 -5.28
CA VAL A 124 -1.45 20.06 -4.37
C VAL A 124 -2.34 19.10 -5.16
N ARG A 125 -2.41 17.85 -4.71
CA ARG A 125 -3.38 16.86 -5.19
C ARG A 125 -4.37 16.54 -4.08
N VAL A 126 -5.65 16.77 -4.36
CA VAL A 126 -6.74 16.40 -3.46
C VAL A 126 -7.20 15.00 -3.83
N GLU A 127 -7.14 14.08 -2.88
CA GLU A 127 -7.58 12.69 -3.05
C GLU A 127 -8.78 12.42 -2.14
N PHE A 128 -9.75 11.68 -2.65
CA PHE A 128 -10.92 11.22 -1.90
C PHE A 128 -10.75 9.73 -1.59
N VAL A 129 -10.79 9.38 -0.31
CA VAL A 129 -10.73 8.00 0.16
C VAL A 129 -12.09 7.62 0.73
N ALA A 130 -12.72 6.62 0.13
CA ALA A 130 -13.97 6.04 0.62
C ALA A 130 -13.76 4.60 1.07
N ARG A 131 -14.45 4.23 2.16
CA ARG A 131 -14.58 2.84 2.59
C ARG A 131 -16.01 2.38 2.34
N ARG A 132 -16.18 1.29 1.61
CA ARG A 132 -17.48 0.63 1.50
C ARG A 132 -17.78 -0.10 2.80
N LEU A 133 -18.85 0.31 3.48
CA LEU A 133 -19.45 -0.45 4.55
C LEU A 133 -20.44 -1.42 3.89
N LEU A 134 -20.09 -2.71 3.89
CA LEU A 134 -21.10 -3.73 3.66
C LEU A 134 -21.97 -3.79 4.92
N PRO A 135 -23.28 -4.09 4.80
CA PRO A 135 -24.06 -4.46 5.97
C PRO A 135 -23.29 -5.56 6.69
N GLN A 136 -22.80 -5.25 7.88
CA GLN A 136 -22.26 -6.25 8.77
C GLN A 136 -23.45 -7.19 8.99
N ALA A 137 -23.37 -8.44 8.55
CA ALA A 137 -24.26 -9.45 9.08
C ALA A 137 -24.15 -9.27 10.60
N ALA A 138 -25.28 -8.92 11.23
CA ALA A 138 -25.34 -8.47 12.60
C ALA A 138 -24.60 -9.46 13.50
N THR A 139 -23.38 -9.13 13.87
CA THR A 139 -22.69 -9.73 14.99
C THR A 139 -22.02 -8.58 15.71
N ASP A 140 -22.79 -8.03 16.65
CA ASP A 140 -22.34 -7.04 17.62
C ASP A 140 -21.03 -7.46 18.30
N ALA A 141 -20.08 -6.54 18.34
CA ALA A 141 -19.30 -6.24 19.54
C ALA A 141 -18.76 -4.79 19.44
N PRO A 142 -18.80 -4.00 20.53
CA PRO A 142 -18.71 -2.55 20.44
C PRO A 142 -17.30 -2.01 20.16
N ALA A 143 -17.29 -0.83 19.55
CA ALA A 143 -16.13 -0.07 19.13
C ALA A 143 -15.22 0.32 20.32
N ALA A 144 -13.96 -0.12 20.28
CA ALA A 144 -12.88 0.53 21.01
C ALA A 144 -12.44 1.79 20.24
N VAL A 145 -12.59 2.93 20.89
CA VAL A 145 -12.10 4.24 20.43
C VAL A 145 -10.57 4.22 20.46
N LEU A 146 -9.92 4.55 19.34
CA LEU A 146 -8.51 4.95 19.33
C LEU A 146 -8.34 6.15 18.40
N VAL A 147 -8.05 7.29 19.04
CA VAL A 147 -7.63 8.56 18.45
C VAL A 147 -6.17 8.45 18.02
N ARG A 148 -5.86 8.80 16.76
CA ARG A 148 -4.60 9.43 16.33
C ARG A 148 -4.81 10.25 15.08
#